data_AF-A0AA88NNR6-F1
#
_entry.id   AF-A0AA88NNR6-F1
#
_cell.length_a   1.000
_cell.length_b   1.000
_cell.length_c   1.000
_cell.angle_alpha   90.00
_cell.angle_beta   90.00
_cell.angle_gamma   90.00
#
_symmetry.space_group_name_H-M   'P 1'
#
loop_
_entity.id
_entity.type
_entity.pdbx_description
1 polymer ?
#
loop_
_entity_poly.entity_id
_entity_poly.type
_entity_poly.pdbx_seq_one_letter_code
_entity_poly.pdbx_strand_id
1 'polypeptide(L)'
;MEEPQHEENEVDHDTEQKTTEDSSEEKHNSLISVSGNDKKAVPVEMIVSDHRERNAKEPPVEAVNYEPDENRGKEIHGVDMTTSKDLDVRMSDVSEQPLSLEERVGFESSYDDDPPRVHLETITHAEEEEDESDEEDSSAAATDKFDISYEEQMRLFLELCKERDKAMQHSSQLQTKLAEYLRKKAGDMAQLERQGQVSEQLQEYEKYINILTDLKQQLAADTESVQQETEELRLQCQEKLDEVENKWRAFTSLKQDVAVTVLSRHLGKQAAQTKMEATLASEQLCQDQLISLRLRYIKLKVRIHRLEAELRDEDEHGRDLLQLQFEELQAQRLEQKQHIERQSEELLKLQRKISSSLELLSNVKEKLYWNQMEVVAKREKLAELEATVSRKRDLLTRTKQTRNSLQRDNQKLAESLGLLGNRALLRDFENTVDASDQLEKQLKNLKCRKTEIVFSYGRWKEPETT
;
A
#
# COMPACT_ATOMS: atom_id res chain seq x y z
N MET A 1 32.81 -82.57 -18.48
CA MET A 1 32.91 -81.66 -19.62
C MET A 1 32.04 -80.43 -19.39
N GLU A 2 32.56 -79.32 -18.86
CA GLU A 2 33.66 -79.07 -17.91
C GLU A 2 33.65 -77.56 -17.67
N GLU A 3 33.96 -77.12 -16.46
CA GLU A 3 34.33 -75.73 -16.23
C GLU A 3 35.72 -75.45 -16.84
N PRO A 4 36.12 -74.19 -16.98
CA PRO A 4 37.06 -73.72 -15.96
C PRO A 4 36.69 -72.38 -15.32
N GLN A 5 37.34 -72.11 -14.19
CA GLN A 5 37.20 -70.94 -13.34
C GLN A 5 38.39 -69.97 -13.53
N HIS A 6 38.49 -68.97 -12.64
CA HIS A 6 39.58 -68.00 -12.49
C HIS A 6 39.63 -66.85 -13.54
N GLU A 7 40.14 -65.66 -13.21
CA GLU A 7 40.86 -65.26 -11.98
C GLU A 7 40.52 -63.83 -11.51
N GLU A 8 40.98 -63.48 -10.31
CA GLU A 8 40.75 -62.21 -9.60
C GLU A 8 41.59 -61.06 -10.19
N ASN A 9 41.27 -59.81 -9.83
CA ASN A 9 42.27 -58.75 -9.61
C ASN A 9 41.67 -57.58 -8.81
N GLU A 10 42.43 -57.11 -7.82
CA GLU A 10 42.10 -56.05 -6.86
C GLU A 10 43.19 -54.97 -6.94
N VAL A 11 42.83 -53.70 -7.15
CA VAL A 11 43.77 -52.57 -7.15
C VAL A 11 43.09 -51.31 -6.61
N ASP A 12 43.48 -50.92 -5.38
CA ASP A 12 43.25 -49.58 -4.85
C ASP A 12 44.06 -48.54 -5.64
N HIS A 13 43.57 -47.30 -5.72
CA HIS A 13 44.45 -46.13 -5.77
C HIS A 13 43.77 -44.84 -5.29
N ASP A 14 44.07 -44.44 -4.06
CA ASP A 14 43.99 -43.04 -3.64
C ASP A 14 44.93 -42.17 -4.51
N THR A 15 44.55 -40.91 -4.74
CA THR A 15 45.50 -39.84 -5.06
C THR A 15 44.95 -38.48 -4.62
N GLU A 16 45.44 -37.99 -3.48
CA GLU A 16 45.29 -36.59 -3.10
C GLU A 16 46.18 -35.69 -3.98
N GLN A 17 45.62 -34.63 -4.57
CA GLN A 17 46.36 -33.41 -4.91
C GLN A 17 45.52 -32.21 -4.44
N LYS A 18 45.78 -31.63 -3.26
CA LYS A 18 46.95 -30.82 -2.88
C LYS A 18 46.91 -29.43 -3.51
N THR A 19 46.20 -28.54 -2.83
CA THR A 19 46.26 -27.09 -3.01
C THR A 19 47.60 -26.51 -2.55
N THR A 20 48.00 -25.41 -3.16
CA THR A 20 49.09 -24.49 -2.75
C THR A 20 48.53 -23.07 -2.90
N GLU A 21 48.47 -22.25 -1.85
CA GLU A 21 49.58 -21.51 -1.21
C GLU A 21 50.13 -20.34 -2.06
N ASP A 22 49.46 -19.19 -1.92
CA ASP A 22 50.05 -17.89 -1.53
C ASP A 22 48.86 -17.06 -0.96
N SER A 23 48.82 -16.55 0.28
CA SER A 23 49.75 -15.63 0.98
C SER A 23 49.88 -14.31 0.21
N SER A 24 49.30 -13.19 0.65
CA SER A 24 49.71 -12.35 1.81
C SER A 24 48.85 -11.05 1.74
N GLU A 25 48.68 -10.16 2.72
CA GLU A 25 48.98 -10.03 4.16
C GLU A 25 47.82 -9.17 4.75
N GLU A 26 47.29 -9.40 5.96
CA GLU A 26 47.70 -8.75 7.22
C GLU A 26 47.49 -7.19 7.25
N LYS A 27 46.94 -6.54 8.29
CA LYS A 27 47.01 -6.80 9.74
C LYS A 27 45.73 -6.45 10.53
N HIS A 28 45.55 -7.13 11.66
CA HIS A 28 44.62 -6.78 12.73
C HIS A 28 45.13 -5.59 13.57
N ASN A 29 44.26 -4.95 14.37
CA ASN A 29 44.28 -5.19 15.83
C ASN A 29 43.12 -4.56 16.61
N SER A 30 42.87 -5.11 17.79
CA SER A 30 41.74 -4.78 18.68
C SER A 30 42.20 -4.10 19.98
N LEU A 31 41.20 -3.62 20.75
CA LEU A 31 41.18 -3.27 22.18
C LEU A 31 42.47 -3.42 23.02
N ILE A 32 42.71 -2.39 23.85
CA ILE A 32 43.03 -2.56 25.29
C ILE A 32 42.58 -1.29 26.06
N SER A 33 42.46 -1.36 27.38
CA SER A 33 41.90 -0.30 28.24
C SER A 33 42.79 0.00 29.47
N VAL A 34 42.37 0.99 30.28
CA VAL A 34 42.69 1.25 31.71
C VAL A 34 43.74 2.34 32.04
N SER A 35 43.36 3.17 33.02
CA SER A 35 44.15 4.19 33.78
C SER A 35 44.53 5.50 33.05
N GLY A 36 44.44 6.69 33.69
CA GLY A 36 43.90 7.03 35.01
C GLY A 36 44.27 8.45 35.49
N ASN A 37 43.50 8.99 36.45
CA ASN A 37 43.63 10.34 37.07
C ASN A 37 43.39 11.54 36.11
N ASP A 38 43.03 12.75 36.57
CA ASP A 38 43.20 13.37 37.90
C ASP A 38 41.99 14.18 38.41
N LYS A 39 42.02 14.65 39.67
CA LYS A 39 40.93 15.44 40.33
C LYS A 39 41.41 16.80 40.89
N LYS A 40 40.59 17.87 40.71
CA LYS A 40 40.42 19.08 41.56
C LYS A 40 39.25 19.91 40.99
N ALA A 41 38.19 20.27 41.73
CA ALA A 41 38.08 21.22 42.86
C ALA A 41 38.36 22.69 42.41
N VAL A 42 37.41 23.61 42.18
CA VAL A 42 36.25 24.14 42.98
C VAL A 42 36.70 24.98 44.19
N PRO A 43 36.13 26.17 44.53
CA PRO A 43 35.18 27.08 43.83
C PRO A 43 35.72 28.54 43.69
N VAL A 44 34.87 29.54 43.38
CA VAL A 44 34.56 30.70 44.28
C VAL A 44 33.41 31.58 43.74
N GLU A 45 32.76 32.27 44.69
CA GLU A 45 31.63 33.24 44.68
C GLU A 45 31.79 34.42 43.67
N MET A 46 30.80 35.27 43.34
CA MET A 46 29.89 36.11 44.18
C MET A 46 28.66 36.58 43.34
N ILE A 47 27.40 36.46 43.78
CA ILE A 47 26.60 37.30 44.73
C ILE A 47 25.72 38.41 44.05
N VAL A 48 24.38 38.32 44.27
CA VAL A 48 23.37 39.42 44.46
C VAL A 48 22.97 40.29 43.23
N SER A 49 21.71 40.70 42.96
CA SER A 49 20.35 40.50 43.56
C SER A 49 19.28 41.29 42.72
N ASP A 50 17.95 41.31 42.94
CA ASP A 50 17.02 40.60 43.84
C ASP A 50 15.54 40.62 43.32
N HIS A 51 14.66 39.91 44.05
CA HIS A 51 13.19 40.13 44.18
C HIS A 51 12.30 39.87 42.92
N ARG A 52 11.00 39.51 43.06
CA ARG A 52 10.08 39.62 44.21
C ARG A 52 9.09 38.43 44.31
N GLU A 53 8.58 38.19 45.51
CA GLU A 53 7.70 37.07 45.90
C GLU A 53 6.28 37.10 45.30
N ARG A 54 5.61 35.92 45.32
CA ARG A 54 4.32 35.78 46.04
C ARG A 54 4.04 34.35 46.53
N ASN A 55 3.44 34.24 47.71
CA ASN A 55 3.02 33.02 48.42
C ASN A 55 1.83 32.33 47.70
N ALA A 56 1.42 31.07 47.99
CA ALA A 56 1.48 30.37 49.27
C ALA A 56 1.25 28.83 49.24
N LYS A 57 1.83 28.15 50.24
CA LYS A 57 1.30 27.01 51.05
C LYS A 57 0.82 25.69 50.38
N GLU A 58 1.63 24.65 50.60
CA GLU A 58 1.22 23.26 50.91
C GLU A 58 0.70 23.17 52.39
N PRO A 59 0.45 22.00 53.05
CA PRO A 59 0.52 20.56 52.65
C PRO A 59 -0.76 19.79 53.12
N PRO A 60 -0.80 18.45 53.44
CA PRO A 60 0.17 17.35 53.26
C PRO A 60 -0.38 16.00 52.73
N VAL A 61 0.55 15.09 52.43
CA VAL A 61 0.51 13.60 52.37
C VAL A 61 -0.75 12.85 51.88
N GLU A 62 -0.55 12.00 50.86
CA GLU A 62 -0.64 10.53 51.06
C GLU A 62 0.32 9.81 50.09
N ALA A 63 0.51 8.50 50.23
CA ALA A 63 1.58 7.74 49.57
C ALA A 63 1.05 6.58 48.71
N VAL A 64 1.90 6.03 47.83
CA VAL A 64 2.04 4.59 47.52
C VAL A 64 3.31 4.38 46.68
N ASN A 65 3.98 3.24 46.84
CA ASN A 65 5.19 2.82 46.11
C ASN A 65 4.87 1.83 44.98
N TYR A 66 5.88 1.56 44.15
CA TYR A 66 5.95 0.37 43.29
C TYR A 66 5.81 -0.93 44.09
N GLU A 67 5.08 -1.90 43.54
CA GLU A 67 5.59 -3.22 43.07
C GLU A 67 4.41 -4.06 42.52
N PRO A 68 4.63 -5.11 41.70
CA PRO A 68 3.58 -6.02 41.23
C PRO A 68 3.35 -7.19 42.21
N ASP A 69 2.26 -7.93 42.03
CA ASP A 69 2.14 -9.31 42.57
C ASP A 69 1.18 -10.17 41.73
N GLU A 70 1.25 -11.49 41.93
CA GLU A 70 0.57 -12.54 41.19
C GLU A 70 -0.69 -13.11 41.92
N ASN A 71 -1.31 -14.08 41.25
CA ASN A 71 -1.65 -15.41 41.79
C ASN A 71 -3.12 -15.77 42.15
N ARG A 72 -3.41 -17.08 42.00
CA ARG A 72 -4.62 -17.85 42.34
C ARG A 72 -5.95 -17.46 41.64
N GLY A 73 -6.60 -18.31 40.83
CA GLY A 73 -6.19 -19.59 40.22
C GLY A 73 -7.04 -20.82 40.61
N LYS A 74 -7.36 -21.64 39.60
CA LYS A 74 -7.75 -23.08 39.59
C LYS A 74 -7.51 -23.58 38.15
N GLU A 75 -6.67 -24.61 37.94
CA GLU A 75 -7.07 -26.02 37.66
C GLU A 75 -7.92 -26.17 36.39
N ILE A 76 -7.59 -27.01 35.40
CA ILE A 76 -7.18 -28.44 35.48
C ILE A 76 -6.14 -28.83 34.39
N HIS A 77 -5.22 -29.76 34.75
CA HIS A 77 -4.34 -30.63 33.94
C HIS A 77 -3.42 -30.10 32.79
N GLY A 78 -2.10 -30.22 33.00
CA GLY A 78 -1.16 -30.78 32.00
C GLY A 78 -1.12 -32.32 32.12
N VAL A 79 -0.15 -33.09 31.59
CA VAL A 79 1.23 -32.86 31.08
C VAL A 79 1.48 -33.97 30.04
N ASP A 80 1.80 -33.68 28.77
CA ASP A 80 3.14 -33.50 28.16
C ASP A 80 4.00 -34.79 28.00
N MET A 81 5.01 -34.74 27.14
CA MET A 81 5.57 -35.88 26.40
C MET A 81 7.00 -36.29 26.85
N THR A 82 7.43 -37.48 26.40
CA THR A 82 8.79 -38.07 26.44
C THR A 82 9.35 -38.49 27.81
N THR A 83 9.65 -39.79 27.96
CA THR A 83 11.04 -40.30 27.85
C THR A 83 11.08 -41.84 27.82
N SER A 84 12.20 -42.38 27.34
CA SER A 84 12.41 -43.82 27.11
C SER A 84 12.72 -44.61 28.39
N LYS A 85 12.15 -45.81 28.54
CA LYS A 85 12.94 -47.05 28.71
C LYS A 85 12.14 -48.36 28.68
N ASP A 86 12.94 -49.43 28.52
CA ASP A 86 12.73 -50.85 28.79
C ASP A 86 11.62 -51.61 28.04
N LEU A 87 12.09 -52.48 27.14
CA LEU A 87 11.39 -53.66 26.63
C LEU A 87 11.23 -54.68 27.76
N ASP A 88 10.05 -55.28 27.89
CA ASP A 88 9.94 -56.65 28.41
C ASP A 88 8.92 -57.45 27.59
N VAL A 89 9.16 -58.76 27.46
CA VAL A 89 8.47 -59.64 26.50
C VAL A 89 7.47 -60.53 27.24
N ARG A 90 6.20 -60.51 26.80
CA ARG A 90 5.22 -61.51 27.26
C ARG A 90 4.42 -62.15 26.13
N MET A 91 4.91 -63.30 25.67
CA MET A 91 4.21 -64.24 24.79
C MET A 91 3.29 -65.15 25.60
N SER A 92 1.97 -65.02 25.44
CA SER A 92 0.90 -65.95 25.89
C SER A 92 -0.46 -65.31 25.58
N ASP A 93 -1.47 -65.93 24.98
CA ASP A 93 -1.58 -67.30 24.44
C ASP A 93 -2.53 -67.34 23.22
N VAL A 94 -2.45 -68.42 22.44
CA VAL A 94 -3.37 -68.72 21.33
C VAL A 94 -4.65 -69.36 21.85
N SER A 95 -5.81 -68.89 21.37
CA SER A 95 -7.11 -69.53 21.57
C SER A 95 -7.90 -69.56 20.26
N GLU A 96 -7.67 -70.58 19.44
CA GLU A 96 -8.54 -70.90 18.32
C GLU A 96 -9.90 -71.42 18.83
N GLN A 97 -11.01 -70.96 18.25
CA GLN A 97 -12.05 -71.82 17.65
C GLN A 97 -13.01 -70.98 16.77
N PRO A 98 -13.78 -71.58 15.84
CA PRO A 98 -14.21 -70.89 14.61
C PRO A 98 -15.74 -70.74 14.47
N LEU A 99 -16.20 -70.55 13.21
CA LEU A 99 -17.58 -70.36 12.73
C LEU A 99 -18.11 -68.91 12.87
N SER A 100 -18.92 -68.37 11.94
CA SER A 100 -19.20 -68.76 10.54
C SER A 100 -20.03 -67.65 9.88
N LEU A 101 -19.69 -67.23 8.65
CA LEU A 101 -20.63 -66.50 7.79
C LEU A 101 -20.33 -66.75 6.31
N GLU A 102 -21.29 -67.35 5.60
CA GLU A 102 -21.28 -67.47 4.15
C GLU A 102 -22.04 -66.29 3.55
N GLU A 103 -21.35 -65.21 3.19
CA GLU A 103 -21.96 -64.13 2.41
C GLU A 103 -21.78 -64.39 0.91
N ARG A 104 -22.91 -64.65 0.25
CA ARG A 104 -23.00 -65.17 -1.11
C ARG A 104 -23.11 -64.03 -2.13
N VAL A 105 -22.01 -63.30 -2.34
CA VAL A 105 -21.95 -62.29 -3.42
C VAL A 105 -21.78 -63.00 -4.76
N GLY A 106 -22.78 -62.85 -5.64
CA GLY A 106 -22.75 -63.39 -7.00
C GLY A 106 -21.76 -62.63 -7.89
N PHE A 107 -21.05 -63.37 -8.75
CA PHE A 107 -20.23 -62.78 -9.80
C PHE A 107 -21.09 -62.61 -11.06
N GLU A 108 -21.76 -61.46 -11.18
CA GLU A 108 -22.60 -61.14 -12.34
C GLU A 108 -21.76 -60.36 -13.36
N SER A 109 -21.71 -60.89 -14.59
CA SER A 109 -20.81 -60.42 -15.66
C SER A 109 -21.63 -59.90 -16.82
N SER A 110 -21.87 -58.59 -16.85
CA SER A 110 -22.47 -57.88 -17.98
C SER A 110 -21.59 -56.70 -18.40
N TYR A 111 -20.79 -56.92 -19.45
CA TYR A 111 -20.33 -55.81 -20.29
C TYR A 111 -21.46 -55.50 -21.28
N ASP A 112 -22.20 -54.42 -21.02
CA ASP A 112 -23.06 -53.77 -22.02
C ASP A 112 -22.54 -52.34 -22.20
N ASP A 113 -22.54 -51.86 -23.45
CA ASP A 113 -21.87 -50.65 -23.90
C ASP A 113 -22.90 -49.66 -24.49
N ASP A 114 -23.17 -48.57 -23.77
CA ASP A 114 -23.96 -47.43 -24.27
C ASP A 114 -23.63 -46.15 -23.45
N PRO A 115 -23.49 -44.95 -24.06
CA PRO A 115 -22.84 -43.82 -23.41
C PRO A 115 -23.77 -42.91 -22.57
N PRO A 116 -23.21 -42.11 -21.63
CA PRO A 116 -24.02 -41.31 -20.70
C PRO A 116 -24.81 -40.19 -21.40
N ARG A 117 -26.13 -40.21 -21.25
CA ARG A 117 -26.99 -39.06 -21.60
C ARG A 117 -26.86 -37.97 -20.53
N VAL A 118 -26.33 -36.81 -20.93
CA VAL A 118 -26.37 -35.59 -20.11
C VAL A 118 -27.82 -35.11 -19.93
N HIS A 119 -28.33 -35.22 -18.71
CA HIS A 119 -29.54 -34.50 -18.29
C HIS A 119 -29.15 -33.05 -18.00
N LEU A 120 -29.62 -32.12 -18.84
CA LEU A 120 -29.55 -30.69 -18.56
C LEU A 120 -30.94 -30.24 -18.08
N GLU A 121 -31.05 -29.92 -16.80
CA GLU A 121 -32.30 -29.44 -16.20
C GLU A 121 -32.52 -27.97 -16.55
N THR A 122 -33.35 -27.71 -17.56
CA THR A 122 -33.83 -26.35 -17.86
C THR A 122 -34.74 -25.87 -16.75
N ILE A 123 -34.22 -25.05 -15.84
CA ILE A 123 -35.01 -24.42 -14.78
C ILE A 123 -35.98 -23.41 -15.42
N THR A 124 -37.27 -23.76 -15.45
CA THR A 124 -38.35 -22.89 -15.88
C THR A 124 -39.15 -22.39 -14.68
N HIS A 125 -39.06 -21.09 -14.42
CA HIS A 125 -40.08 -20.30 -13.74
C HIS A 125 -40.63 -19.30 -14.79
N ALA A 126 -41.93 -19.07 -14.99
CA ALA A 126 -43.04 -18.85 -14.05
C ALA A 126 -42.88 -17.52 -13.27
N GLU A 127 -43.83 -16.58 -13.25
CA GLU A 127 -45.13 -16.43 -13.91
C GLU A 127 -45.32 -14.94 -14.28
N GLU A 128 -46.09 -14.67 -15.35
CA GLU A 128 -46.63 -13.37 -15.84
C GLU A 128 -47.33 -13.79 -17.16
N GLU A 129 -48.55 -14.33 -17.19
CA GLU A 129 -49.83 -13.90 -16.56
C GLU A 129 -50.29 -12.51 -17.01
N GLU A 130 -51.61 -12.37 -17.25
CA GLU A 130 -52.27 -11.31 -18.03
C GLU A 130 -51.92 -11.26 -19.55
N ASP A 131 -52.83 -10.93 -20.47
CA ASP A 131 -54.26 -11.30 -20.56
C ASP A 131 -54.74 -11.09 -22.01
N GLU A 132 -55.55 -12.01 -22.56
CA GLU A 132 -56.58 -11.75 -23.60
C GLU A 132 -57.44 -13.03 -23.75
N SER A 133 -58.14 -13.34 -22.66
CA SER A 133 -59.21 -14.35 -22.61
C SER A 133 -60.36 -14.06 -23.58
N ASP A 134 -61.07 -15.12 -24.01
CA ASP A 134 -62.54 -15.27 -24.14
C ASP A 134 -63.38 -14.11 -24.75
N GLU A 135 -64.41 -14.33 -25.57
CA GLU A 135 -65.50 -15.30 -25.45
C GLU A 135 -65.85 -15.86 -26.84
N GLU A 136 -66.08 -17.17 -26.96
CA GLU A 136 -67.30 -17.90 -26.62
C GLU A 136 -68.55 -17.63 -27.49
N ASP A 137 -69.15 -18.77 -27.79
CA ASP A 137 -70.47 -19.09 -28.30
C ASP A 137 -71.63 -18.09 -28.03
N SER A 138 -71.79 -17.11 -28.94
CA SER A 138 -73.11 -16.72 -29.47
C SER A 138 -74.15 -16.03 -28.53
N SER A 139 -73.97 -14.73 -28.12
CA SER A 139 -75.03 -13.65 -28.25
C SER A 139 -74.78 -12.22 -27.63
N ALA A 140 -74.98 -11.16 -28.44
CA ALA A 140 -75.58 -9.79 -28.21
C ALA A 140 -75.25 -8.76 -27.03
N ALA A 141 -74.58 -7.62 -27.37
CA ALA A 141 -74.98 -6.16 -27.19
C ALA A 141 -74.36 -5.09 -26.16
N ALA A 142 -73.64 -4.03 -26.70
CA ALA A 142 -73.77 -2.51 -26.51
C ALA A 142 -72.92 -1.51 -25.57
N THR A 143 -72.14 -0.54 -26.18
CA THR A 143 -71.91 0.97 -25.93
C THR A 143 -71.08 1.63 -24.74
N ASP A 144 -70.55 2.92 -24.67
CA ASP A 144 -69.99 4.02 -25.60
C ASP A 144 -69.55 5.42 -24.90
N LYS A 145 -68.59 6.24 -25.46
CA LYS A 145 -68.23 7.76 -25.38
C LYS A 145 -67.43 8.56 -24.26
N PHE A 146 -66.44 9.46 -24.64
CA PHE A 146 -66.30 10.97 -24.42
C PHE A 146 -64.87 11.66 -24.37
N ASP A 147 -64.74 12.94 -24.82
CA ASP A 147 -63.55 13.87 -24.78
C ASP A 147 -63.98 15.37 -25.00
N ILE A 148 -63.11 16.37 -24.73
CA ILE A 148 -63.06 17.65 -25.50
C ILE A 148 -61.84 18.60 -25.23
N SER A 149 -61.15 18.52 -24.10
CA SER A 149 -60.49 19.70 -23.49
C SER A 149 -59.00 19.89 -23.86
N TYR A 150 -58.72 20.31 -25.10
CA TYR A 150 -57.55 19.79 -25.81
C TYR A 150 -56.82 20.75 -26.80
N GLU A 151 -57.59 21.58 -27.54
CA GLU A 151 -57.16 22.18 -28.81
C GLU A 151 -55.95 23.13 -28.77
N GLU A 152 -55.86 24.04 -27.79
CA GLU A 152 -54.78 25.03 -27.73
C GLU A 152 -53.47 24.45 -27.18
N GLN A 153 -53.58 23.54 -26.21
CA GLN A 153 -52.45 22.79 -25.67
C GLN A 153 -51.83 21.92 -26.77
N MET A 154 -52.67 21.30 -27.61
CA MET A 154 -52.23 20.54 -28.78
C MET A 154 -51.39 21.38 -29.76
N ARG A 155 -51.69 22.67 -29.96
CA ARG A 155 -50.88 23.54 -30.85
C ARG A 155 -49.48 23.82 -30.29
N LEU A 156 -49.37 24.15 -29.01
CA LEU A 156 -48.07 24.39 -28.38
C LEU A 156 -47.22 23.11 -28.35
N PHE A 157 -47.86 21.98 -28.05
CA PHE A 157 -47.26 20.64 -28.11
C PHE A 157 -46.78 20.29 -29.53
N LEU A 158 -47.56 20.58 -30.57
CA LEU A 158 -47.19 20.39 -31.98
C LEU A 158 -46.01 21.26 -32.42
N GLU A 159 -45.79 22.42 -31.82
CA GLU A 159 -44.64 23.26 -32.11
C GLU A 159 -43.37 22.74 -31.42
N LEU A 160 -43.46 22.42 -30.13
CA LEU A 160 -42.36 21.79 -29.36
C LEU A 160 -41.94 20.44 -29.96
N CYS A 161 -42.89 19.63 -30.46
CA CYS A 161 -42.58 18.40 -31.19
C CYS A 161 -41.74 18.68 -32.45
N LYS A 162 -42.05 19.72 -33.23
CA LYS A 162 -41.26 20.07 -34.44
C LYS A 162 -39.85 20.54 -34.10
N GLU A 163 -39.62 21.15 -32.93
CA GLU A 163 -38.28 21.53 -32.47
C GLU A 163 -37.49 20.32 -31.96
N ARG A 164 -38.13 19.47 -31.14
CA ARG A 164 -37.60 18.15 -30.75
C ARG A 164 -37.17 17.35 -31.97
N ASP A 165 -38.00 17.26 -33.00
CA ASP A 165 -37.75 16.43 -34.17
C ASP A 165 -36.56 16.93 -34.99
N LYS A 166 -36.38 18.25 -35.14
CA LYS A 166 -35.16 18.85 -35.74
C LYS A 166 -33.91 18.52 -34.92
N ALA A 167 -33.99 18.63 -33.59
CA ALA A 167 -32.88 18.30 -32.70
C ALA A 167 -32.54 16.79 -32.74
N MET A 168 -33.54 15.91 -32.76
CA MET A 168 -33.38 14.47 -32.92
C MET A 168 -32.78 14.10 -34.28
N GLN A 169 -33.22 14.74 -35.38
CA GLN A 169 -32.64 14.55 -36.70
C GLN A 169 -31.16 14.97 -36.74
N HIS A 170 -30.81 16.12 -36.16
CA HIS A 170 -29.42 16.57 -36.09
C HIS A 170 -28.55 15.67 -35.21
N SER A 171 -29.08 15.19 -34.08
CA SER A 171 -28.43 14.20 -33.21
C SER A 171 -28.21 12.88 -33.95
N SER A 172 -29.23 12.35 -34.63
CA SER A 172 -29.16 11.14 -35.45
C SER A 172 -28.13 11.27 -36.59
N GLN A 173 -28.03 12.42 -37.25
CA GLN A 173 -27.00 12.69 -38.26
C GLN A 173 -25.58 12.73 -37.66
N LEU A 174 -25.41 13.29 -36.47
CA LEU A 174 -24.13 13.28 -35.75
C LEU A 174 -23.75 11.86 -35.29
N GLN A 175 -24.71 11.10 -34.74
CA GLN A 175 -24.52 9.69 -34.35
C GLN A 175 -24.18 8.81 -35.56
N THR A 176 -24.84 9.02 -36.70
CA THR A 176 -24.53 8.32 -37.96
C THR A 176 -23.11 8.62 -38.43
N LYS A 177 -22.70 9.90 -38.47
CA LYS A 177 -21.33 10.30 -38.82
C LYS A 177 -20.29 9.77 -37.83
N LEU A 178 -20.61 9.71 -36.55
CA LEU A 178 -19.74 9.13 -35.53
C LEU A 178 -19.61 7.61 -35.72
N ALA A 179 -20.71 6.92 -36.01
CA ALA A 179 -20.72 5.48 -36.31
C ALA A 179 -19.98 5.16 -37.62
N GLU A 180 -20.09 6.00 -38.65
CA GLU A 180 -19.30 5.90 -39.89
C GLU A 180 -17.80 6.10 -39.62
N TYR A 181 -17.43 7.14 -38.85
CA TYR A 181 -16.04 7.40 -38.50
C TYR A 181 -15.44 6.28 -37.64
N LEU A 182 -16.18 5.78 -36.65
CA LEU A 182 -15.79 4.63 -35.84
C LEU A 182 -15.69 3.35 -36.68
N ARG A 183 -16.65 3.09 -37.58
CA ARG A 183 -16.62 1.94 -38.51
C ARG A 183 -15.42 2.00 -39.43
N LYS A 184 -15.07 3.19 -39.94
CA LYS A 184 -13.90 3.37 -40.83
C LYS A 184 -12.59 3.22 -40.07
N LYS A 185 -12.45 3.86 -38.90
CA LYS A 185 -11.28 3.70 -38.02
C LYS A 185 -11.11 2.26 -37.51
N ALA A 186 -12.21 1.54 -37.28
CA ALA A 186 -12.19 0.13 -36.91
C ALA A 186 -11.89 -0.79 -38.11
N GLY A 187 -12.34 -0.45 -39.32
CA GLY A 187 -11.97 -1.17 -40.55
C GLY A 187 -10.47 -1.10 -40.80
N ASP A 188 -9.93 0.11 -40.93
CA ASP A 188 -8.54 0.32 -41.35
C ASP A 188 -7.49 -0.23 -40.35
N MET A 189 -7.81 -0.30 -39.04
CA MET A 189 -6.95 -0.90 -38.02
C MET A 189 -7.33 -2.35 -37.71
N ALA A 190 -8.57 -2.58 -37.24
CA ALA A 190 -8.95 -3.85 -36.66
C ALA A 190 -9.31 -4.93 -37.69
N GLN A 191 -9.41 -4.62 -38.99
CA GLN A 191 -9.56 -5.66 -40.01
C GLN A 191 -8.23 -6.36 -40.31
N LEU A 192 -7.11 -5.63 -40.31
CA LEU A 192 -5.77 -6.20 -40.49
C LEU A 192 -5.36 -7.06 -39.28
N GLU A 193 -5.51 -6.49 -38.07
CA GLU A 193 -5.19 -7.20 -36.82
C GLU A 193 -6.09 -8.43 -36.62
N ARG A 194 -7.42 -8.29 -36.76
CA ARG A 194 -8.36 -9.40 -36.54
C ARG A 194 -8.25 -10.49 -37.60
N GLN A 195 -7.97 -10.16 -38.86
CA GLN A 195 -7.84 -11.19 -39.91
C GLN A 195 -6.51 -11.95 -39.78
N GLY A 196 -5.44 -11.29 -39.31
CA GLY A 196 -4.22 -11.97 -38.88
C GLY A 196 -4.47 -12.88 -37.67
N GLN A 197 -5.00 -12.32 -36.58
CA GLN A 197 -5.27 -13.05 -35.33
C GLN A 197 -6.23 -14.23 -35.52
N VAL A 198 -7.29 -14.10 -36.33
CA VAL A 198 -8.20 -15.23 -36.61
C VAL A 198 -7.52 -16.30 -37.46
N SER A 199 -6.62 -15.93 -38.40
CA SER A 199 -5.83 -16.92 -39.15
C SER A 199 -4.79 -17.62 -38.25
N GLU A 200 -4.20 -16.89 -37.30
CA GLU A 200 -3.22 -17.42 -36.35
C GLU A 200 -3.90 -18.35 -35.32
N GLN A 201 -5.04 -17.94 -34.76
CA GLN A 201 -5.90 -18.77 -33.90
C GLN A 201 -6.44 -20.01 -34.62
N LEU A 202 -6.77 -19.93 -35.91
CA LEU A 202 -7.16 -21.10 -36.71
C LEU A 202 -5.97 -22.06 -36.92
N GLN A 203 -4.76 -21.55 -37.14
CA GLN A 203 -3.55 -22.38 -37.24
C GLN A 203 -3.11 -22.96 -35.89
N GLU A 204 -3.35 -22.25 -34.78
CA GLU A 204 -3.17 -22.81 -33.43
C GLU A 204 -4.19 -23.90 -33.14
N TYR A 205 -5.46 -23.66 -33.44
CA TYR A 205 -6.51 -24.68 -33.33
C TYR A 205 -6.21 -25.91 -34.21
N GLU A 206 -5.75 -25.72 -35.44
CA GLU A 206 -5.31 -26.80 -36.34
C GLU A 206 -4.13 -27.58 -35.74
N LYS A 207 -3.11 -26.91 -35.17
CA LYS A 207 -2.03 -27.57 -34.44
C LYS A 207 -2.55 -28.37 -33.24
N TYR A 208 -3.44 -27.81 -32.43
CA TYR A 208 -4.03 -28.53 -31.29
C TYR A 208 -4.88 -29.72 -31.72
N ILE A 209 -5.65 -29.61 -32.81
CA ILE A 209 -6.41 -30.74 -33.39
C ILE A 209 -5.46 -31.82 -33.90
N ASN A 210 -4.38 -31.46 -34.59
CA ASN A 210 -3.38 -32.42 -35.08
C ASN A 210 -2.69 -33.14 -33.90
N ILE A 211 -2.26 -32.39 -32.87
CA ILE A 211 -1.71 -32.98 -31.62
C ILE A 211 -2.74 -33.91 -30.96
N LEU A 212 -4.02 -33.55 -30.94
CA LEU A 212 -5.09 -34.41 -30.41
C LEU A 212 -5.39 -35.64 -31.28
N THR A 213 -5.18 -35.59 -32.60
CA THR A 213 -5.28 -36.79 -33.45
C THR A 213 -4.06 -37.69 -33.31
N ASP A 214 -2.87 -37.12 -33.17
CA ASP A 214 -1.61 -37.85 -33.01
C ASP A 214 -1.61 -38.57 -31.65
N LEU A 215 -2.01 -37.89 -30.56
CA LEU A 215 -2.19 -38.49 -29.24
C LEU A 215 -3.26 -39.59 -29.24
N LYS A 216 -4.34 -39.46 -30.03
CA LYS A 216 -5.35 -40.51 -30.18
C LYS A 216 -4.85 -41.72 -30.98
N GLN A 217 -4.03 -41.50 -32.00
CA GLN A 217 -3.39 -42.58 -32.76
C GLN A 217 -2.35 -43.31 -31.91
N GLN A 218 -1.54 -42.58 -31.14
CA GLN A 218 -0.59 -43.15 -30.19
C GLN A 218 -1.32 -43.98 -29.13
N LEU A 219 -2.35 -43.43 -28.48
CA LEU A 219 -3.15 -44.16 -27.50
C LEU A 219 -3.77 -45.44 -28.09
N ALA A 220 -4.30 -45.37 -29.32
CA ALA A 220 -4.85 -46.54 -30.00
C ALA A 220 -3.77 -47.63 -30.24
N ALA A 221 -2.61 -47.25 -30.78
CA ALA A 221 -1.49 -48.17 -31.01
C ALA A 221 -0.94 -48.77 -29.70
N ASP A 222 -0.82 -47.96 -28.65
CA ASP A 222 -0.40 -48.43 -27.32
C ASP A 222 -1.42 -49.43 -26.73
N THR A 223 -2.73 -49.15 -26.86
CA THR A 223 -3.76 -50.11 -26.42
C THR A 223 -3.78 -51.39 -27.26
N GLU A 224 -3.50 -51.32 -28.56
CA GLU A 224 -3.40 -52.51 -29.42
C GLU A 224 -2.17 -53.34 -29.04
N SER A 225 -1.00 -52.72 -28.82
CA SER A 225 0.23 -53.41 -28.37
C SER A 225 0.02 -54.10 -27.02
N VAL A 226 -0.56 -53.40 -26.04
CA VAL A 226 -0.85 -53.98 -24.71
C VAL A 226 -1.90 -55.09 -24.80
N GLN A 227 -2.87 -55.02 -25.71
CA GLN A 227 -3.81 -56.11 -25.97
C GLN A 227 -3.10 -57.33 -26.57
N GLN A 228 -2.25 -57.15 -27.59
CA GLN A 228 -1.50 -58.24 -28.22
C GLN A 228 -0.55 -58.93 -27.22
N GLU A 229 0.19 -58.17 -26.41
CA GLU A 229 1.03 -58.69 -25.32
C GLU A 229 0.20 -59.44 -24.27
N THR A 230 -0.98 -58.93 -23.92
CA THR A 230 -1.90 -59.58 -22.97
C THR A 230 -2.44 -60.90 -23.52
N GLU A 231 -2.79 -60.97 -24.81
CA GLU A 231 -3.25 -62.20 -25.46
C GLU A 231 -2.12 -63.24 -25.56
N GLU A 232 -0.89 -62.83 -25.90
CA GLU A 232 0.25 -63.74 -25.92
C GLU A 232 0.53 -64.31 -24.52
N LEU A 233 0.63 -63.44 -23.49
CA LEU A 233 0.81 -63.86 -22.09
C LEU A 233 -0.31 -64.79 -21.62
N ARG A 234 -1.56 -64.53 -22.02
CA ARG A 234 -2.71 -65.41 -21.72
C ARG A 234 -2.56 -66.78 -22.38
N LEU A 235 -2.11 -66.83 -23.64
CA LEU A 235 -1.88 -68.08 -24.38
C LEU A 235 -0.73 -68.89 -23.76
N GLN A 236 0.40 -68.24 -23.45
CA GLN A 236 1.54 -68.85 -22.75
C GLN A 236 1.11 -69.41 -21.37
N CYS A 237 0.29 -68.66 -20.63
CA CYS A 237 -0.25 -69.13 -19.34
C CYS A 237 -1.15 -70.36 -19.50
N GLN A 238 -2.02 -70.40 -20.54
CA GLN A 238 -2.86 -71.57 -20.81
C GLN A 238 -2.01 -72.81 -21.17
N GLU A 239 -1.03 -72.68 -22.06
CA GLU A 239 -0.14 -73.79 -22.43
C GLU A 239 0.57 -74.36 -21.18
N LYS A 240 1.04 -73.50 -20.27
CA LYS A 240 1.73 -73.91 -19.05
C LYS A 240 0.78 -74.55 -18.03
N LEU A 241 -0.49 -74.14 -17.97
CA LEU A 241 -1.52 -74.84 -17.20
C LEU A 241 -1.81 -76.23 -17.78
N ASP A 242 -1.99 -76.33 -19.10
CA ASP A 242 -2.25 -77.60 -19.80
C ASP A 242 -1.06 -78.56 -19.63
N GLU A 243 0.19 -78.09 -19.74
CA GLU A 243 1.40 -78.86 -19.43
C GLU A 243 1.38 -79.42 -18.01
N VAL A 244 1.05 -78.59 -17.02
CA VAL A 244 1.02 -78.98 -15.60
C VAL A 244 -0.09 -79.98 -15.33
N GLU A 245 -1.30 -79.77 -15.88
CA GLU A 245 -2.43 -80.68 -15.69
C GLU A 245 -2.17 -82.05 -16.34
N ASN A 246 -1.59 -82.08 -17.56
CA ASN A 246 -1.20 -83.33 -18.22
C ASN A 246 -0.13 -84.09 -17.42
N LYS A 247 0.89 -83.40 -16.90
CA LYS A 247 1.93 -83.99 -16.02
C LYS A 247 1.33 -84.49 -14.70
N TRP A 248 0.39 -83.75 -14.12
CA TRP A 248 -0.31 -84.12 -12.88
C TRP A 248 -1.19 -85.36 -13.07
N ARG A 249 -1.97 -85.43 -14.16
CA ARG A 249 -2.77 -86.63 -14.51
C ARG A 249 -1.89 -87.87 -14.70
N ALA A 250 -0.76 -87.74 -15.38
CA ALA A 250 0.19 -88.84 -15.58
C ALA A 250 0.80 -89.33 -14.25
N PHE A 251 1.26 -88.42 -13.39
CA PHE A 251 1.77 -88.76 -12.06
C PHE A 251 0.70 -89.42 -11.19
N THR A 252 -0.54 -88.91 -11.25
CA THR A 252 -1.67 -89.43 -10.49
C THR A 252 -2.05 -90.86 -10.91
N SER A 253 -2.06 -91.16 -12.21
CA SER A 253 -2.24 -92.54 -12.71
C SER A 253 -1.14 -93.46 -12.18
N LEU A 254 0.14 -93.07 -12.33
CA LEU A 254 1.28 -93.87 -11.84
C LEU A 254 1.18 -94.14 -10.33
N LYS A 255 0.74 -93.14 -9.55
CA LYS A 255 0.50 -93.28 -8.10
C LYS A 255 -0.60 -94.30 -7.82
N GLN A 256 -1.72 -94.26 -8.55
CA GLN A 256 -2.80 -95.25 -8.44
C GLN A 256 -2.33 -96.65 -8.83
N ASP A 257 -1.66 -96.82 -9.97
CA ASP A 257 -1.18 -98.10 -10.47
C ASP A 257 -0.19 -98.77 -9.51
N VAL A 258 0.79 -98.02 -9.00
CA VAL A 258 1.76 -98.53 -8.01
C VAL A 258 1.08 -98.88 -6.68
N ALA A 259 0.18 -98.03 -6.17
CA ALA A 259 -0.53 -98.30 -4.92
C ALA A 259 -1.45 -99.53 -5.04
N VAL A 260 -2.23 -99.63 -6.12
CA VAL A 260 -3.14 -100.75 -6.35
C VAL A 260 -2.37 -102.05 -6.59
N THR A 261 -1.26 -102.06 -7.35
CA THR A 261 -0.47 -103.29 -7.58
C THR A 261 0.23 -103.80 -6.32
N VAL A 262 0.64 -102.92 -5.40
CA VAL A 262 1.17 -103.31 -4.08
C VAL A 262 0.06 -103.81 -3.17
N LEU A 263 -1.02 -103.02 -2.97
CA LEU A 263 -2.09 -103.34 -2.03
C LEU A 263 -2.92 -104.56 -2.46
N SER A 264 -3.06 -104.82 -3.77
CA SER A 264 -3.79 -105.99 -4.30
C SER A 264 -3.23 -107.32 -3.80
N ARG A 265 -1.94 -107.38 -3.47
CA ARG A 265 -1.26 -108.58 -2.93
C ARG A 265 -1.72 -108.95 -1.51
N HIS A 266 -2.29 -108.00 -0.77
CA HIS A 266 -2.63 -108.14 0.65
C HIS A 266 -4.13 -107.96 0.93
N LEU A 267 -4.85 -107.13 0.17
CA LEU A 267 -6.28 -106.88 0.34
C LEU A 267 -7.16 -107.42 -0.80
N GLY A 268 -6.56 -107.87 -1.92
CA GLY A 268 -7.28 -108.16 -3.16
C GLY A 268 -7.61 -106.90 -3.96
N LYS A 269 -7.78 -107.06 -5.29
CA LYS A 269 -7.80 -105.94 -6.25
C LYS A 269 -8.85 -104.87 -5.94
N GLN A 270 -10.11 -105.27 -5.72
CA GLN A 270 -11.22 -104.32 -5.55
C GLN A 270 -11.12 -103.52 -4.24
N ALA A 271 -10.68 -104.14 -3.14
CA ALA A 271 -10.46 -103.45 -1.86
C ALA A 271 -9.18 -102.59 -1.86
N ALA A 272 -8.19 -102.92 -2.70
CA ALA A 272 -7.05 -102.06 -2.97
C ALA A 272 -7.43 -100.79 -3.76
N GLN A 273 -8.29 -100.94 -4.77
CA GLN A 273 -8.81 -99.81 -5.57
C GLN A 273 -9.63 -98.84 -4.71
N THR A 274 -10.68 -99.30 -4.02
CA THR A 274 -11.52 -98.41 -3.21
C THR A 274 -10.77 -97.72 -2.07
N LYS A 275 -9.76 -98.37 -1.48
CA LYS A 275 -8.89 -97.73 -0.49
C LYS A 275 -8.00 -96.65 -1.10
N MET A 276 -7.44 -96.89 -2.29
CA MET A 276 -6.62 -95.90 -2.99
C MET A 276 -7.45 -94.68 -3.42
N GLU A 277 -8.64 -94.92 -4.01
CA GLU A 277 -9.62 -93.90 -4.38
C GLU A 277 -10.00 -93.02 -3.17
N ALA A 278 -10.30 -93.63 -2.01
CA ALA A 278 -10.61 -92.89 -0.79
C ALA A 278 -9.43 -92.03 -0.28
N THR A 279 -8.20 -92.55 -0.31
CA THR A 279 -7.02 -91.75 0.08
C THR A 279 -6.76 -90.60 -0.89
N LEU A 280 -6.94 -90.82 -2.19
CA LEU A 280 -6.71 -89.82 -3.22
C LEU A 280 -7.78 -88.71 -3.19
N ALA A 281 -9.03 -89.05 -2.90
CA ALA A 281 -10.08 -88.06 -2.66
C ALA A 281 -9.77 -87.18 -1.42
N SER A 282 -9.26 -87.78 -0.33
CA SER A 282 -8.86 -87.01 0.85
C SER A 282 -7.64 -86.10 0.60
N GLU A 283 -6.71 -86.54 -0.25
CA GLU A 283 -5.56 -85.76 -0.67
C GLU A 283 -5.97 -84.57 -1.57
N GLN A 284 -6.85 -84.80 -2.54
CA GLN A 284 -7.37 -83.75 -3.41
C GLN A 284 -8.07 -82.66 -2.60
N LEU A 285 -8.92 -83.04 -1.64
CA LEU A 285 -9.60 -82.08 -0.74
C LEU A 285 -8.60 -81.20 0.03
N CYS A 286 -7.48 -81.76 0.51
CA CYS A 286 -6.42 -80.98 1.14
C CYS A 286 -5.65 -80.09 0.15
N GLN A 287 -5.47 -80.52 -1.10
CA GLN A 287 -4.86 -79.70 -2.15
C GLN A 287 -5.77 -78.53 -2.55
N ASP A 288 -7.08 -78.75 -2.71
CA ASP A 288 -8.07 -77.72 -3.05
C ASP A 288 -8.13 -76.65 -1.95
N GLN A 289 -8.09 -77.07 -0.68
CA GLN A 289 -7.96 -76.16 0.46
C GLN A 289 -6.67 -75.34 0.40
N LEU A 290 -5.51 -75.98 0.16
CA LEU A 290 -4.22 -75.29 0.03
C LEU A 290 -4.20 -74.30 -1.16
N ILE A 291 -4.81 -74.65 -2.28
CA ILE A 291 -4.97 -73.78 -3.45
C ILE A 291 -5.86 -72.58 -3.10
N SER A 292 -6.97 -72.78 -2.40
CA SER A 292 -7.86 -71.70 -1.96
C SER A 292 -7.16 -70.72 -1.01
N LEU A 293 -6.33 -71.22 -0.09
CA LEU A 293 -5.54 -70.41 0.84
C LEU A 293 -4.42 -69.64 0.12
N ARG A 294 -3.72 -70.29 -0.83
CA ARG A 294 -2.71 -69.62 -1.67
C ARG A 294 -3.34 -68.52 -2.53
N LEU A 295 -4.49 -68.77 -3.14
CA LEU A 295 -5.23 -67.76 -3.91
C LEU A 295 -5.69 -66.59 -3.03
N ARG A 296 -6.17 -66.87 -1.80
CA ARG A 296 -6.52 -65.82 -0.82
C ARG A 296 -5.29 -65.01 -0.40
N TYR A 297 -4.15 -65.65 -0.15
CA TYR A 297 -2.89 -64.98 0.18
C TYR A 297 -2.40 -64.09 -0.97
N ILE A 298 -2.43 -64.57 -2.22
CA ILE A 298 -2.05 -63.78 -3.41
C ILE A 298 -2.98 -62.57 -3.56
N LYS A 299 -4.30 -62.76 -3.47
CA LYS A 299 -5.29 -61.66 -3.51
C LYS A 299 -5.04 -60.62 -2.42
N LEU A 300 -4.76 -61.06 -1.19
CA LEU A 300 -4.45 -60.16 -0.07
C LEU A 300 -3.12 -59.41 -0.28
N LYS A 301 -2.06 -60.08 -0.75
CA LYS A 301 -0.78 -59.45 -1.08
C LYS A 301 -0.95 -58.38 -2.16
N VAL A 302 -1.71 -58.65 -3.22
CA VAL A 302 -2.01 -57.68 -4.27
C VAL A 302 -2.81 -56.49 -3.71
N ARG A 303 -3.81 -56.70 -2.84
CA ARG A 303 -4.53 -55.59 -2.21
C ARG A 303 -3.64 -54.75 -1.29
N ILE A 304 -2.71 -55.38 -0.56
CA ILE A 304 -1.69 -54.69 0.24
C ILE A 304 -0.81 -53.82 -0.65
N HIS A 305 -0.20 -54.36 -1.71
CA HIS A 305 0.64 -53.56 -2.62
C HIS A 305 -0.13 -52.42 -3.31
N ARG A 306 -1.44 -52.61 -3.57
CA ARG A 306 -2.31 -51.54 -4.08
C ARG A 306 -2.56 -50.44 -3.04
N LEU A 307 -2.82 -50.80 -1.78
CA LEU A 307 -2.96 -49.85 -0.66
C LEU A 307 -1.64 -49.11 -0.38
N GLU A 308 -0.51 -49.81 -0.48
CA GLU A 308 0.83 -49.23 -0.30
C GLU A 308 1.20 -48.27 -1.44
N ALA A 309 0.67 -48.47 -2.65
CA ALA A 309 0.77 -47.52 -3.75
C ALA A 309 -0.16 -46.32 -3.53
N GLU A 310 -1.47 -46.57 -3.36
CA GLU A 310 -2.49 -45.54 -3.05
C GLU A 310 -2.02 -44.60 -1.92
N LEU A 311 -1.44 -45.15 -0.84
CA LEU A 311 -0.96 -44.35 0.27
C LEU A 311 0.33 -43.58 -0.03
N ARG A 312 1.28 -44.12 -0.81
CA ARG A 312 2.49 -43.36 -1.22
C ARG A 312 2.14 -42.21 -2.14
N ASP A 313 1.23 -42.45 -3.09
CA ASP A 313 0.82 -41.45 -4.06
C ASP A 313 0.16 -40.25 -3.34
N GLU A 314 -0.77 -40.49 -2.41
CA GLU A 314 -1.37 -39.46 -1.54
C GLU A 314 -0.31 -38.74 -0.68
N ASP A 315 0.67 -39.47 -0.13
CA ASP A 315 1.79 -38.92 0.65
C ASP A 315 2.68 -37.97 -0.16
N GLU A 316 2.89 -38.26 -1.46
CA GLU A 316 3.67 -37.43 -2.38
C GLU A 316 2.89 -36.19 -2.82
N HIS A 317 1.62 -36.34 -3.24
CA HIS A 317 0.75 -35.20 -3.56
C HIS A 317 0.56 -34.27 -2.34
N GLY A 318 0.45 -34.83 -1.13
CA GLY A 318 0.37 -34.08 0.12
C GLY A 318 1.64 -33.31 0.46
N ARG A 319 2.82 -33.85 0.17
CA ARG A 319 4.11 -33.14 0.29
C ARG A 319 4.22 -31.98 -0.69
N ASP A 320 3.88 -32.19 -1.94
CA ASP A 320 3.95 -31.15 -2.98
C ASP A 320 2.97 -30.00 -2.71
N LEU A 321 1.74 -30.31 -2.27
CA LEU A 321 0.76 -29.29 -1.86
C LEU A 321 1.25 -28.46 -0.66
N LEU A 322 1.87 -29.10 0.33
CA LEU A 322 2.43 -28.41 1.50
C LEU A 322 3.65 -27.56 1.13
N GLN A 323 4.47 -28.02 0.18
CA GLN A 323 5.60 -27.24 -0.35
C GLN A 323 5.12 -25.99 -1.08
N LEU A 324 4.10 -26.10 -1.94
CA LEU A 324 3.48 -24.95 -2.62
C LEU A 324 2.92 -23.93 -1.62
N GLN A 325 2.20 -24.38 -0.59
CA GLN A 325 1.69 -23.49 0.47
C GLN A 325 2.83 -22.81 1.25
N PHE A 326 3.94 -23.50 1.50
CA PHE A 326 5.11 -22.92 2.16
C PHE A 326 5.79 -21.85 1.30
N GLU A 327 5.95 -22.11 -0.01
CA GLU A 327 6.51 -21.14 -0.95
C GLU A 327 5.61 -19.91 -1.10
N GLU A 328 4.28 -20.08 -1.17
CA GLU A 328 3.33 -18.97 -1.19
C GLU A 328 3.45 -18.11 0.08
N LEU A 329 3.45 -18.73 1.27
CA LEU A 329 3.64 -18.03 2.54
C LEU A 329 5.01 -17.34 2.64
N GLN A 330 6.05 -17.85 1.97
CA GLN A 330 7.36 -17.22 1.88
C GLN A 330 7.32 -15.99 0.95
N ALA A 331 6.63 -16.08 -0.18
CA ALA A 331 6.44 -14.97 -1.12
C ALA A 331 5.59 -13.84 -0.49
N GLN A 332 4.46 -14.17 0.13
CA GLN A 332 3.60 -13.21 0.85
C GLN A 332 4.40 -12.49 1.97
N ARG A 333 5.20 -13.23 2.74
CA ARG A 333 6.07 -12.65 3.78
C ARG A 333 7.13 -11.70 3.20
N LEU A 334 7.70 -12.03 2.04
CA LEU A 334 8.67 -11.19 1.35
C LEU A 334 8.02 -9.90 0.83
N GLU A 335 6.82 -9.98 0.26
CA GLU A 335 6.07 -8.79 -0.18
C GLU A 335 5.70 -7.87 0.99
N GLN A 336 5.16 -8.44 2.08
CA GLN A 336 4.86 -7.69 3.30
C GLN A 336 6.10 -6.98 3.86
N LYS A 337 7.25 -7.67 3.89
CA LYS A 337 8.53 -7.07 4.30
C LYS A 337 8.91 -5.90 3.38
N GLN A 338 8.86 -6.07 2.06
CA GLN A 338 9.15 -4.99 1.11
C GLN A 338 8.18 -3.81 1.27
N HIS A 339 6.90 -4.06 1.58
CA HIS A 339 5.92 -2.99 1.84
C HIS A 339 6.28 -2.20 3.09
N ILE A 340 6.65 -2.87 4.19
CA ILE A 340 7.13 -2.22 5.43
C ILE A 340 8.41 -1.42 5.14
N GLU A 341 9.34 -1.96 4.35
CA GLU A 341 10.58 -1.26 3.97
C GLU A 341 10.27 0.02 3.17
N ARG A 342 9.41 -0.03 2.15
CA ARG A 342 8.93 1.14 1.38
C ARG A 342 8.31 2.20 2.29
N GLN A 343 7.40 1.80 3.19
CA GLN A 343 6.77 2.70 4.15
C GLN A 343 7.79 3.33 5.11
N SER A 344 8.79 2.56 5.58
CA SER A 344 9.85 3.08 6.45
C SER A 344 10.72 4.13 5.73
N GLU A 345 11.03 3.93 4.45
CA GLU A 345 11.72 4.95 3.65
C GLU A 345 10.87 6.22 3.49
N GLU A 346 9.56 6.09 3.27
CA GLU A 346 8.64 7.23 3.14
C GLU A 346 8.52 8.02 4.45
N LEU A 347 8.42 7.34 5.59
CA LEU A 347 8.51 7.97 6.91
C LEU A 347 9.85 8.69 7.10
N LEU A 348 10.98 8.10 6.71
CA LEU A 348 12.29 8.76 6.77
C LEU A 348 12.45 9.91 5.75
N LYS A 349 11.75 9.87 4.61
CA LYS A 349 11.66 11.00 3.65
C LYS A 349 10.81 12.14 4.24
N LEU A 350 9.72 11.83 4.93
CA LEU A 350 8.87 12.81 5.62
C LEU A 350 9.55 13.42 6.86
N GLN A 351 10.20 12.62 7.70
CA GLN A 351 10.94 13.09 8.87
C GLN A 351 12.03 14.10 8.47
N ARG A 352 12.79 13.83 7.40
CA ARG A 352 13.77 14.78 6.85
C ARG A 352 13.14 16.09 6.36
N LYS A 353 11.97 16.03 5.69
CA LYS A 353 11.22 17.23 5.29
C LYS A 353 10.75 18.04 6.51
N ILE A 354 10.29 17.39 7.57
CA ILE A 354 9.90 18.03 8.83
C ILE A 354 11.10 18.71 9.49
N SER A 355 12.24 18.02 9.63
CA SER A 355 13.46 18.58 10.21
C SER A 355 13.97 19.81 9.45
N SER A 356 14.01 19.76 8.12
CA SER A 356 14.41 20.92 7.29
C SER A 356 13.39 22.07 7.36
N SER A 357 12.09 21.77 7.49
CA SER A 357 11.06 22.79 7.71
C SER A 357 11.18 23.46 9.08
N LEU A 358 11.55 22.71 10.12
CA LEU A 358 11.82 23.25 11.47
C LEU A 358 13.08 24.11 11.50
N GLU A 359 14.14 23.71 10.80
CA GLU A 359 15.35 24.51 10.61
C GLU A 359 15.03 25.85 9.90
N LEU A 360 14.29 25.80 8.78
CA LEU A 360 13.84 26.99 8.07
C LEU A 360 12.96 27.89 8.96
N LEU A 361 12.03 27.31 9.73
CA LEU A 361 11.20 28.05 10.67
C LEU A 361 12.03 28.71 11.79
N SER A 362 13.07 28.05 12.28
CA SER A 362 14.02 28.62 13.24
C SER A 362 14.77 29.81 12.64
N ASN A 363 15.30 29.65 11.42
CA ASN A 363 15.99 30.71 10.68
C ASN A 363 15.08 31.91 10.36
N VAL A 364 13.78 31.69 10.12
CA VAL A 364 12.77 32.75 9.95
C VAL A 364 12.45 33.43 11.28
N LYS A 365 12.29 32.66 12.37
CA LYS A 365 12.05 33.19 13.73
C LYS A 365 13.20 34.08 14.20
N GLU A 366 14.45 33.69 13.93
CA GLU A 366 15.63 34.48 14.28
C GLU A 366 15.67 35.80 13.47
N LYS A 367 15.47 35.74 12.15
CA LYS A 367 15.40 36.94 11.30
C LYS A 367 14.26 37.89 11.72
N LEU A 368 13.12 37.34 12.13
CA LEU A 368 12.00 38.13 12.67
C LEU A 368 12.39 38.81 13.99
N TYR A 369 13.09 38.11 14.89
CA TYR A 369 13.60 38.69 16.13
C TYR A 369 14.60 39.83 15.87
N TRP A 370 15.58 39.63 14.98
CA TRP A 370 16.52 40.68 14.58
C TRP A 370 15.82 41.91 13.99
N ASN A 371 14.88 41.71 13.06
CA ASN A 371 14.07 42.80 12.50
C ASN A 371 13.24 43.53 13.57
N GLN A 372 12.68 42.80 14.54
CA GLN A 372 11.92 43.40 15.64
C GLN A 372 12.80 44.25 16.55
N MET A 373 14.03 43.81 16.86
CA MET A 373 15.00 44.61 17.62
C MET A 373 15.44 45.85 16.82
N GLU A 374 15.68 45.73 15.52
CA GLU A 374 16.03 46.86 14.67
C GLU A 374 14.88 47.89 14.55
N VAL A 375 13.63 47.44 14.49
CA VAL A 375 12.44 48.30 14.53
C VAL A 375 12.31 49.05 15.86
N VAL A 376 12.62 48.41 16.99
CA VAL A 376 12.65 49.09 18.31
C VAL A 376 13.75 50.17 18.32
N ALA A 377 14.98 49.83 17.95
CA ALA A 377 16.10 50.78 17.90
C ALA A 377 15.87 51.94 16.90
N LYS A 378 15.12 51.71 15.81
CA LYS A 378 14.69 52.77 14.87
C LYS A 378 13.61 53.67 15.46
N ARG A 379 12.67 53.13 16.26
CA ARG A 379 11.65 53.92 16.98
C ARG A 379 12.24 54.79 18.08
N GLU A 380 13.24 54.28 18.80
CA GLU A 380 13.98 55.04 19.81
C GLU A 380 14.69 56.26 19.18
N LYS A 381 15.44 56.03 18.09
CA LYS A 381 16.09 57.10 17.32
C LYS A 381 15.09 58.11 16.74
N LEU A 382 13.90 57.66 16.33
CA LEU A 382 12.82 58.55 15.89
C LEU A 382 12.35 59.44 17.04
N ALA A 383 12.07 58.88 18.21
CA ALA A 383 11.63 59.62 19.40
C ALA A 383 12.70 60.62 19.89
N GLU A 384 13.99 60.26 19.84
CA GLU A 384 15.09 61.19 20.09
C GLU A 384 15.07 62.38 19.11
N LEU A 385 14.94 62.10 17.81
CA LEU A 385 14.88 63.14 16.77
C LEU A 385 13.65 64.03 16.95
N GLU A 386 12.46 63.48 17.21
CA GLU A 386 11.23 64.23 17.50
C GLU A 386 11.38 65.11 18.75
N ALA A 387 12.06 64.62 19.79
CA ALA A 387 12.38 65.41 20.98
C ALA A 387 13.37 66.56 20.65
N THR A 388 14.40 66.34 19.82
CA THR A 388 15.29 67.43 19.39
C THR A 388 14.56 68.46 18.51
N VAL A 389 13.71 68.02 17.58
CA VAL A 389 12.90 68.90 16.72
C VAL A 389 11.94 69.75 17.56
N SER A 390 11.32 69.17 18.59
CA SER A 390 10.46 69.89 19.53
C SER A 390 11.24 70.96 20.32
N ARG A 391 12.40 70.61 20.91
CA ARG A 391 13.30 71.59 21.57
C ARG A 391 13.72 72.72 20.62
N LYS A 392 13.95 72.43 19.33
CA LYS A 392 14.31 73.45 18.31
C LYS A 392 13.10 74.32 17.93
N ARG A 393 11.88 73.77 17.86
CA ARG A 393 10.62 74.54 17.67
C ARG A 393 10.36 75.48 18.85
N ASP A 394 10.60 75.03 20.08
CA ASP A 394 10.48 75.87 21.28
C ASP A 394 11.50 77.00 21.28
N LEU A 395 12.77 76.71 21.00
CA LEU A 395 13.83 77.70 20.90
C LEU A 395 13.55 78.75 19.82
N LEU A 396 13.08 78.32 18.64
CA LEU A 396 12.67 79.21 17.56
C LEU A 396 11.48 80.09 17.98
N THR A 397 10.52 79.54 18.73
CA THR A 397 9.35 80.28 19.22
C THR A 397 9.75 81.34 20.24
N ARG A 398 10.61 80.99 21.22
CA ARG A 398 11.20 81.93 22.18
C ARG A 398 12.00 83.04 21.48
N THR A 399 12.80 82.68 20.46
CA THR A 399 13.60 83.65 19.69
C THR A 399 12.73 84.58 18.83
N LYS A 400 11.62 84.08 18.28
CA LYS A 400 10.60 84.92 17.62
C LYS A 400 9.92 85.86 18.62
N GLN A 401 9.61 85.40 19.83
CA GLN A 401 9.02 86.23 20.88
C GLN A 401 9.97 87.34 21.37
N THR A 402 11.25 87.05 21.62
CA THR A 402 12.23 88.07 22.02
C THR A 402 12.47 89.08 20.91
N ARG A 403 12.65 88.63 19.65
CA ARG A 403 12.70 89.50 18.47
C ARG A 403 11.47 90.42 18.38
N ASN A 404 10.27 89.86 18.55
CA ASN A 404 9.03 90.64 18.48
C ASN A 404 8.91 91.63 19.65
N SER A 405 9.50 91.36 20.82
CA SER A 405 9.59 92.37 21.88
C SER A 405 10.57 93.46 21.53
N LEU A 406 11.81 93.11 21.15
CA LEU A 406 12.81 94.10 20.72
C LEU A 406 12.29 94.99 19.58
N GLN A 407 11.50 94.44 18.65
CA GLN A 407 10.83 95.22 17.60
C GLN A 407 9.79 96.19 18.18
N ARG A 408 8.87 95.73 19.04
CA ARG A 408 7.91 96.61 19.73
C ARG A 408 8.58 97.68 20.58
N ASP A 409 9.66 97.32 21.27
CA ASP A 409 10.32 98.18 22.24
C ASP A 409 11.27 99.18 21.54
N ASN A 410 11.83 98.81 20.38
CA ASN A 410 12.46 99.74 19.43
C ASN A 410 11.45 100.69 18.77
N GLN A 411 10.25 100.20 18.41
CA GLN A 411 9.17 101.05 17.91
C GLN A 411 8.74 102.09 18.96
N LYS A 412 8.47 101.68 20.21
CA LYS A 412 8.20 102.60 21.33
C LYS A 412 9.32 103.63 21.53
N LEU A 413 10.59 103.20 21.38
CA LEU A 413 11.73 104.11 21.48
C LEU A 413 11.70 105.16 20.36
N ALA A 414 11.46 104.75 19.11
CA ALA A 414 11.29 105.67 17.99
C ALA A 414 10.11 106.64 18.18
N GLU A 415 8.97 106.14 18.68
CA GLU A 415 7.80 106.96 19.06
C GLU A 415 8.18 107.97 20.16
N SER A 416 8.91 107.55 21.19
CA SER A 416 9.35 108.43 22.30
C SER A 416 10.41 109.46 21.92
N LEU A 417 11.22 109.18 20.89
CA LEU A 417 12.22 110.12 20.36
C LEU A 417 11.58 111.24 19.53
N GLY A 418 10.36 111.04 19.02
CA GLY A 418 9.56 112.06 18.33
C GLY A 418 10.36 112.82 17.27
N LEU A 419 10.50 114.13 17.44
CA LEU A 419 11.22 115.00 16.50
C LEU A 419 12.71 114.65 16.39
N LEU A 420 13.37 114.22 17.48
CA LEU A 420 14.79 113.85 17.46
C LEU A 420 15.04 112.58 16.63
N GLY A 421 14.04 111.71 16.51
CA GLY A 421 14.11 110.52 15.66
C GLY A 421 14.08 110.83 14.15
N ASN A 422 13.53 111.99 13.76
CA ASN A 422 13.41 112.38 12.36
C ASN A 422 14.34 113.57 12.03
N ARG A 423 15.58 113.25 11.63
CA ARG A 423 16.62 114.22 11.31
C ARG A 423 16.22 115.25 10.24
N ALA A 424 15.30 114.92 9.32
CA ALA A 424 14.82 115.87 8.32
C ALA A 424 13.92 116.94 8.98
N LEU A 425 12.89 116.51 9.72
CA LEU A 425 12.01 117.41 10.47
C LEU A 425 12.76 118.22 11.53
N LEU A 426 13.77 117.63 12.19
CA LEU A 426 14.63 118.34 13.13
C LEU A 426 15.46 119.43 12.41
N ARG A 427 15.98 119.13 11.21
CA ARG A 427 16.71 120.11 10.40
C ARG A 427 15.81 121.23 9.88
N ASP A 428 14.56 120.94 9.55
CA ASP A 428 13.58 121.96 9.18
C ASP A 428 13.16 122.82 10.38
N PHE A 429 13.14 122.26 11.59
CA PHE A 429 12.98 123.02 12.83
C PHE A 429 14.20 123.93 13.09
N GLU A 430 15.43 123.43 12.95
CA GLU A 430 16.66 124.25 12.98
C GLU A 430 16.59 125.40 11.95
N ASN A 431 16.29 125.09 10.69
CA ASN A 431 16.17 126.08 9.60
C ASN A 431 15.10 127.15 9.88
N THR A 432 13.95 126.77 10.48
CA THR A 432 12.86 127.72 10.78
C THR A 432 13.14 128.56 12.03
N VAL A 433 13.86 128.01 13.03
CA VAL A 433 14.42 128.81 14.13
C VAL A 433 15.46 129.80 13.60
N ASP A 434 16.42 129.36 12.80
CA ASP A 434 17.44 130.24 12.18
C ASP A 434 16.82 131.36 11.32
N ALA A 435 15.74 131.05 10.60
CA ALA A 435 14.98 132.05 9.83
C ALA A 435 14.21 133.03 10.73
N SER A 436 13.62 132.54 11.83
CA SER A 436 12.97 133.38 12.84
C SER A 436 13.98 134.34 13.50
N ASP A 437 15.14 133.83 13.86
CA ASP A 437 16.27 134.58 14.44
C ASP A 437 16.78 135.67 13.48
N GLN A 438 16.84 135.37 12.18
CA GLN A 438 17.17 136.34 11.14
C GLN A 438 16.09 137.44 11.00
N LEU A 439 14.80 137.07 11.03
CA LEU A 439 13.69 138.02 11.03
C LEU A 439 13.69 138.89 12.30
N GLU A 440 14.00 138.34 13.47
CA GLU A 440 14.07 139.10 14.72
C GLU A 440 15.28 140.06 14.74
N LYS A 441 16.42 139.65 14.17
CA LYS A 441 17.58 140.53 13.90
C LYS A 441 17.22 141.65 12.91
N GLN A 442 16.49 141.37 11.84
CA GLN A 442 15.98 142.39 10.92
C GLN A 442 14.99 143.35 11.63
N LEU A 443 14.11 142.83 12.47
CA LEU A 443 13.13 143.62 13.24
C LEU A 443 13.83 144.50 14.30
N LYS A 444 14.88 144.00 14.95
CA LYS A 444 15.78 144.79 15.83
C LYS A 444 16.47 145.90 15.04
N ASN A 445 17.06 145.60 13.87
CA ASN A 445 17.68 146.60 13.01
C ASN A 445 16.67 147.66 12.51
N LEU A 446 15.44 147.27 12.17
CA LEU A 446 14.37 148.20 11.81
C LEU A 446 13.89 149.05 13.00
N LYS A 447 13.89 148.51 14.23
CA LYS A 447 13.67 149.31 15.45
C LYS A 447 14.79 150.32 15.68
N CYS A 448 16.06 149.91 15.56
CA CYS A 448 17.21 150.80 15.67
C CYS A 448 17.15 151.92 14.61
N ARG A 449 16.87 151.57 13.34
CA ARG A 449 16.72 152.52 12.24
C ARG A 449 15.49 153.43 12.41
N LYS A 450 14.40 152.94 13.04
CA LYS A 450 13.27 153.79 13.45
C LYS A 450 13.66 154.78 14.54
N THR A 451 14.41 154.36 15.57
CA THR A 451 14.91 155.29 16.59
C THR A 451 15.90 156.30 16.02
N GLU A 452 16.71 155.90 15.03
CA GLU A 452 17.64 156.75 14.29
C GLU A 452 16.92 157.81 13.43
N ILE A 453 15.83 157.42 12.75
CA ILE A 453 14.94 158.35 12.02
C ILE A 453 14.18 159.29 12.97
N VAL A 454 13.73 158.80 14.13
CA VAL A 454 13.13 159.65 15.17
C VAL A 454 14.16 160.64 15.74
N PHE A 455 15.43 160.25 15.84
CA PHE A 455 16.52 161.11 16.28
C PHE A 455 16.93 162.15 15.22
N SER A 456 16.82 161.84 13.92
CA SER A 456 17.12 162.78 12.84
C SER A 456 16.00 163.80 12.59
N TYR A 457 14.73 163.42 12.76
CA TYR A 457 13.59 164.34 12.68
C TYR A 457 13.53 165.38 13.81
N GLY A 458 14.27 165.19 14.90
CA GLY A 458 14.31 166.11 16.04
C GLY A 458 15.18 167.37 15.87
N ARG A 459 15.81 167.60 14.71
CA ARG A 459 16.89 168.62 14.55
C ARG A 459 16.61 169.78 13.58
N TRP A 460 15.49 169.81 12.86
CA TRP A 460 15.29 170.77 11.76
C TRP A 460 13.98 171.60 11.85
N LYS A 461 14.01 172.61 12.73
CA LYS A 461 13.29 173.91 12.57
C LYS A 461 14.05 175.04 13.30
N GLU A 462 15.17 175.42 12.67
CA GLU A 462 15.67 176.79 12.35
C GLU A 462 14.83 178.04 12.76
N PRO A 463 15.46 179.24 12.87
CA PRO A 463 15.87 180.07 11.70
C PRO A 463 17.24 180.79 11.91
N GLU A 464 17.77 181.72 11.08
CA GLU A 464 17.29 182.54 9.93
C GLU A 464 18.34 182.66 8.79
N THR A 465 17.90 183.06 7.59
CA THR A 465 18.65 183.46 6.36
C THR A 465 19.47 182.37 5.63
N THR A 466 19.46 182.27 4.29
CA THR A 466 18.83 183.15 3.26
C THR A 466 17.53 182.56 2.71
#